data_AF-A0A2V3TTS2-F1
#
_entry.id   AF-A0A2V3TTS2-F1
#
_cell.length_a   1.000
_cell.length_b   1.000
_cell.length_c   1.000
_cell.angle_alpha   90.00
_cell.angle_beta   90.00
_cell.angle_gamma   90.00
#
_symmetry.space_group_name_H-M   'P 1'
#
loop_
_entity.id
_entity.type
_entity.pdbx_description
1 polymer ?
#
loop_
_entity_poly.entity_id
_entity_poly.type
_entity_poly.pdbx_seq_one_letter_code
_entity_poly.pdbx_strand_id
1 'polypeptide(L)'
;MPIRREHRFFYPIDWRELSSVIRFGHAKGRCEGCGRLHGRTVFHLGDGRWWDEEAASWCDGTGMIVCVAVGAAGVLGKTRTTRVALATGHRNYDTADNFATNLAAWCQRCHIRHNRPEHRRRR
;
A
#
# COMPACT_ATOMS: atom_id res chain seq x y z
N MET A 1 -3.77 1.27 -8.82
CA MET A 1 -4.75 2.23 -9.37
C MET A 1 -4.28 2.61 -10.77
N PRO A 2 -5.12 2.50 -11.81
CA PRO A 2 -4.73 2.93 -13.14
C PRO A 2 -4.54 4.46 -13.18
N ILE A 3 -3.53 4.93 -13.91
CA ILE A 3 -3.33 6.36 -14.16
C ILE A 3 -4.48 6.85 -15.03
N ARG A 4 -5.17 7.91 -14.59
CA ARG A 4 -6.24 8.54 -15.35
C ARG A 4 -5.70 9.04 -16.69
N ARG A 5 -6.50 8.91 -17.74
CA ARG A 5 -6.08 9.29 -19.09
C ARG A 5 -5.65 10.76 -19.15
N GLU A 6 -6.37 11.66 -18.46
CA GLU A 6 -6.03 13.09 -18.41
C GLU A 6 -4.67 13.39 -17.78
N HIS A 7 -4.15 12.52 -16.91
CA HIS A 7 -2.90 12.78 -16.17
C HIS A 7 -1.66 12.13 -16.79
N ARG A 8 -1.81 11.29 -17.83
CA ARG A 8 -0.70 10.51 -18.40
C ARG A 8 0.50 11.38 -18.82
N PHE A 9 0.24 12.61 -19.26
CA PHE A 9 1.28 13.55 -19.72
C PHE A 9 2.17 14.08 -18.60
N PHE A 10 1.75 14.02 -17.33
CA PHE A 10 2.58 14.41 -16.17
C PHE A 10 3.56 13.30 -15.75
N TYR A 11 3.34 12.08 -16.23
CA TYR A 11 4.23 10.97 -15.97
C TYR A 11 5.30 10.93 -17.06
N PRO A 12 6.56 10.67 -16.68
CA PRO A 12 7.63 10.58 -17.66
C PRO A 12 7.47 9.30 -18.50
N ILE A 13 8.08 9.27 -19.69
CA ILE A 13 7.93 8.16 -20.65
C ILE A 13 8.40 6.82 -20.07
N ASP A 14 9.41 6.87 -19.19
CA ASP A 14 10.03 5.77 -18.47
C ASP A 14 9.30 5.42 -17.15
N TRP A 15 8.07 5.91 -16.94
CA TRP A 15 7.33 5.68 -15.70
C TRP A 15 7.25 4.20 -15.27
N ARG A 16 7.18 3.27 -16.24
CA ARG A 16 7.17 1.82 -15.94
C ARG A 16 8.46 1.37 -15.24
N GLU A 17 9.60 1.87 -15.70
CA GLU A 17 10.92 1.58 -15.14
C GLU A 17 11.09 2.28 -13.80
N LEU A 18 10.78 3.58 -13.72
CA LEU A 18 10.81 4.35 -12.47
C LEU A 18 9.93 3.71 -11.40
N SER A 19 8.71 3.29 -11.75
CA SER A 19 7.82 2.58 -10.84
C SER A 19 8.38 1.24 -10.39
N SER A 20 9.12 0.53 -11.24
CA SER A 20 9.81 -0.71 -10.88
C SER A 20 10.94 -0.45 -9.88
N VAL A 21 11.76 0.57 -10.14
CA VAL A 21 12.86 0.98 -9.27
C VAL A 21 12.34 1.36 -7.88
N ILE A 22 11.26 2.13 -7.79
CA ILE A 22 10.68 2.49 -6.49
C ILE A 22 10.09 1.27 -5.77
N ARG A 23 9.32 0.41 -6.47
CA ARG A 23 8.65 -0.72 -5.82
C ARG A 23 9.59 -1.84 -5.39
N PHE A 24 10.57 -2.17 -6.22
CA PHE A 24 11.41 -3.36 -6.02
C PHE A 24 12.86 -3.04 -5.68
N GLY A 25 13.37 -1.87 -6.10
CA GLY A 25 14.67 -1.37 -5.68
C GLY A 25 14.59 -0.70 -4.31
N HIS A 26 13.99 0.49 -4.25
CA HIS A 26 13.91 1.31 -3.03
C HIS A 26 13.13 0.62 -1.93
N ALA A 27 11.87 0.25 -2.21
CA ALA A 27 10.99 -0.33 -1.21
C ALA A 27 11.18 -1.84 -1.01
N LYS A 28 12.08 -2.49 -1.76
CA LYS A 28 12.39 -3.94 -1.68
C LYS A 28 11.14 -4.83 -1.76
N GLY A 29 10.13 -4.41 -2.51
CA GLY A 29 8.86 -5.13 -2.64
C GLY A 29 7.94 -5.04 -1.43
N ARG A 30 8.21 -4.13 -0.48
CA ARG A 30 7.36 -3.90 0.71
C ARG A 30 6.59 -2.59 0.57
N CYS A 31 5.39 -2.56 1.12
CA CYS A 31 4.63 -1.32 1.24
C CYS A 31 5.31 -0.40 2.26
N GLU A 32 5.69 0.82 1.87
CA GLU A 32 6.37 1.76 2.77
C GLU A 32 5.46 2.28 3.90
N GLY A 33 4.14 2.15 3.77
CA GLY A 33 3.19 2.53 4.82
C GLY A 33 2.74 1.42 5.77
N CYS A 34 2.94 0.13 5.45
CA CYS A 34 2.46 -0.96 6.32
C CYS A 34 3.29 -2.25 6.27
N GLY A 35 4.39 -2.30 5.51
CA GLY A 35 5.28 -3.45 5.45
C GLY A 35 4.84 -4.59 4.53
N ARG A 36 3.56 -4.69 4.15
CA ARG A 36 3.03 -5.80 3.33
C ARG A 36 3.86 -6.05 2.06
N LEU A 37 4.21 -7.31 1.84
CA LEU A 37 5.00 -7.78 0.71
C LEU A 37 4.19 -7.89 -0.58
N HIS A 38 4.77 -7.44 -1.68
CA HIS A 38 4.21 -7.57 -3.02
C HIS A 38 3.98 -9.03 -3.42
N GLY A 39 2.86 -9.31 -4.07
CA GLY A 39 2.56 -10.63 -4.63
C GLY A 39 2.09 -11.67 -3.62
N ARG A 40 2.27 -11.43 -2.31
CA ARG A 40 1.80 -12.30 -1.23
C ARG A 40 0.30 -12.14 -0.99
N THR A 41 -0.34 -13.23 -0.56
CA THR A 41 -1.71 -13.22 -0.07
C THR A 41 -1.68 -13.06 1.44
N VAL A 42 -2.26 -11.97 1.95
CA VAL A 42 -2.31 -11.69 3.39
C VAL A 42 -3.71 -11.89 3.94
N PHE A 43 -3.80 -12.43 5.15
CA PHE A 43 -5.03 -12.48 5.94
C PHE A 43 -5.23 -11.14 6.65
N HIS A 44 -6.44 -10.60 6.66
CA HIS A 44 -6.75 -9.35 7.35
C HIS A 44 -8.17 -9.33 7.89
N LEU A 45 -8.38 -8.53 8.95
CA LEU A 45 -9.68 -8.43 9.64
C LEU A 45 -10.58 -7.31 9.08
N GLY A 46 -10.09 -6.54 8.11
CA GLY A 46 -10.83 -5.47 7.43
C GLY A 46 -10.81 -4.12 8.16
N ASP A 47 -10.53 -4.12 9.46
CA ASP A 47 -10.27 -2.91 10.27
C ASP A 47 -8.87 -2.30 10.01
N GLY A 48 -7.99 -3.06 9.38
CA GLY A 48 -6.61 -2.66 9.08
C GLY A 48 -5.58 -3.64 9.62
N ARG A 49 -5.95 -4.47 10.61
CA ARG A 49 -5.09 -5.53 11.13
C ARG A 49 -4.91 -6.64 10.10
N TRP A 50 -3.71 -7.18 10.02
CA TRP A 50 -3.32 -8.23 9.08
C TRP A 50 -2.27 -9.14 9.68
N TRP A 51 -2.26 -10.38 9.21
CA TRP A 51 -1.27 -11.38 9.63
C TRP A 51 0.01 -11.23 8.81
N ASP A 52 1.11 -10.99 9.51
CA ASP A 52 2.45 -11.06 8.94
C ASP A 52 3.01 -12.47 9.15
N GLU A 53 3.21 -13.17 8.04
CA GLU A 53 3.76 -14.53 8.02
C GLU A 53 5.25 -14.56 8.41
N GLU A 54 6.02 -13.52 8.08
CA GLU A 54 7.45 -13.46 8.42
C GLU A 54 7.66 -13.23 9.92
N ALA A 55 6.84 -12.36 10.51
CA ALA A 55 6.88 -12.08 11.95
C ALA A 55 6.04 -13.06 12.79
N ALA A 56 5.32 -13.99 12.13
CA ALA A 56 4.34 -14.88 12.73
C ALA A 56 3.39 -14.16 13.72
N SER A 57 2.97 -12.95 13.35
CA SER A 57 2.30 -12.01 14.26
C SER A 57 1.21 -11.21 13.55
N TRP A 58 0.24 -10.72 14.33
CA TRP A 58 -0.69 -9.72 13.83
C TRP A 58 -0.03 -8.35 13.82
N CYS A 59 -0.18 -7.64 12.71
CA CYS A 59 0.26 -6.28 12.51
C CYS A 59 -0.94 -5.37 12.34
N ASP A 60 -0.84 -4.12 12.80
CA ASP A 60 -1.85 -3.11 12.60
C ASP A 60 -1.81 -2.52 11.17
N GLY A 61 -2.60 -1.46 10.97
CA GLY A 61 -2.66 -0.77 9.69
C GLY A 61 -1.39 0.00 9.29
N THR A 62 -0.42 0.15 10.19
CA THR A 62 0.87 0.84 10.00
C THR A 62 2.05 -0.13 9.90
N GLY A 63 1.82 -1.42 10.18
CA GLY A 63 2.86 -2.46 10.18
C GLY A 63 3.45 -2.72 11.57
N MET A 64 2.91 -2.12 12.62
CA MET A 64 3.31 -2.37 14.00
C MET A 64 2.70 -3.67 14.50
N ILE A 65 3.50 -4.50 15.17
CA ILE A 65 3.04 -5.75 15.78
C ILE A 65 2.04 -5.45 16.90
N VAL A 66 0.93 -6.18 16.92
CA VAL A 66 -0.13 -6.07 17.92
C VAL A 66 -0.51 -7.43 18.48
N CYS A 67 -0.65 -7.52 19.79
CA CYS A 67 -1.20 -8.70 20.44
C CYS A 67 -2.72 -8.73 20.20
N VAL A 68 -3.20 -9.73 19.45
CA VAL A 68 -4.63 -10.01 19.34
C VAL A 68 -4.98 -11.06 20.39
N ALA A 69 -5.89 -10.73 21.30
CA ALA A 69 -6.33 -11.66 22.34
C ALA A 69 -6.85 -12.96 21.71
N VAL A 70 -6.23 -14.09 22.08
CA VAL A 70 -6.66 -15.42 21.68
C VAL A 70 -8.09 -15.62 22.21
N GLY A 71 -9.05 -15.88 21.32
CA GLY A 71 -10.46 -16.04 21.68
C GLY A 71 -11.34 -14.80 21.52
N ALA A 72 -10.83 -13.68 20.98
CA ALA A 72 -11.70 -12.60 20.53
C ALA A 72 -12.68 -13.14 19.47
N ALA A 73 -13.95 -13.31 19.88
CA ALA A 73 -15.01 -13.86 19.05
C ALA A 73 -15.06 -13.12 17.70
N GLY A 74 -14.80 -13.85 16.61
CA GLY A 74 -14.92 -13.33 15.25
C GLY A 74 -13.62 -13.10 14.46
N VAL A 75 -12.44 -13.46 14.97
CA VAL A 75 -11.20 -13.46 14.16
C VAL A 75 -11.37 -14.37 12.93
N LEU A 76 -11.77 -15.63 13.11
CA LEU A 76 -11.98 -16.56 11.98
C LEU A 76 -13.18 -16.18 11.10
N GLY A 77 -14.27 -15.67 11.70
CA GLY A 77 -15.49 -15.30 10.95
C GLY A 77 -15.37 -14.01 10.13
N LYS A 78 -14.39 -13.14 10.42
CA LYS A 78 -14.16 -11.87 9.69
C LYS A 78 -12.85 -11.85 8.90
N THR A 79 -12.05 -12.90 8.97
CA THR A 79 -10.80 -12.98 8.22
C THR A 79 -11.08 -13.03 6.73
N ARG A 80 -10.50 -12.07 6.01
CA ARG A 80 -10.52 -12.00 4.55
C ARG A 80 -9.09 -12.12 4.04
N THR A 81 -8.94 -12.59 2.81
CA THR A 81 -7.66 -12.63 2.12
C THR A 81 -7.59 -11.54 1.06
N THR A 82 -6.41 -10.96 0.89
CA THR A 82 -6.14 -10.04 -0.22
C THR A 82 -4.76 -10.33 -0.79
N ARG A 83 -4.68 -10.47 -2.12
CA ARG A 83 -3.40 -10.48 -2.82
C ARG A 83 -2.84 -9.06 -2.89
N VAL A 84 -1.67 -8.85 -2.30
CA VAL A 84 -1.04 -7.54 -2.21
C VAL A 84 -0.43 -7.15 -3.55
N ALA A 85 -0.86 -6.02 -4.08
CA ALA A 85 -0.28 -5.38 -5.24
C ALA A 85 0.26 -4.00 -4.83
N LEU A 86 1.52 -3.74 -5.17
CA LEU A 86 2.16 -2.46 -4.92
C LEU A 86 2.03 -1.58 -6.15
N ALA A 87 1.71 -0.32 -5.90
CA ALA A 87 1.72 0.75 -6.88
C ALA A 87 2.64 1.87 -6.39
N THR A 88 3.29 2.56 -7.32
CA THR A 88 4.02 3.79 -7.01
C THR A 88 3.04 4.96 -6.95
N GLY A 89 3.15 5.78 -5.92
CA GLY A 89 2.37 7.01 -5.77
C GLY A 89 3.23 8.17 -5.25
N HIS A 90 2.78 9.38 -5.55
CA HIS A 90 3.39 10.64 -5.12
C HIS A 90 2.97 10.98 -3.68
N ARG A 91 3.93 11.26 -2.79
CA ARG A 91 3.68 11.61 -1.39
C ARG A 91 2.95 12.95 -1.27
N ASN A 92 3.35 13.95 -2.05
CA ASN A 92 2.79 15.30 -2.03
C ASN A 92 1.55 15.50 -2.90
N TYR A 93 1.01 14.44 -3.52
CA TYR A 93 -0.15 14.48 -4.43
C TYR A 93 0.07 15.23 -5.76
N ASP A 94 1.25 15.82 -5.97
CA ASP A 94 1.63 16.45 -7.23
C ASP A 94 2.14 15.39 -8.20
N THR A 95 1.42 15.20 -9.31
CA THR A 95 1.76 14.21 -10.33
C THR A 95 2.94 14.61 -11.21
N ALA A 96 3.36 15.88 -11.19
CA ALA A 96 4.50 16.38 -11.97
C ALA A 96 5.84 16.19 -11.25
N ASP A 97 5.83 16.08 -9.92
CA ASP A 97 7.03 15.89 -9.10
C ASP A 97 7.45 14.41 -9.06
N ASN A 98 8.27 14.02 -10.04
CA ASN A 98 8.74 12.63 -10.19
C ASN A 98 10.08 12.35 -9.48
N PHE A 99 10.51 13.19 -8.54
CA PHE A 99 11.73 12.93 -7.78
C PHE A 99 11.57 11.67 -6.92
N ALA A 100 12.62 10.83 -6.86
CA ALA A 100 12.59 9.56 -6.15
C ALA A 100 12.19 9.70 -4.66
N THR A 101 12.53 10.82 -4.03
CA THR A 101 12.16 11.17 -2.65
C THR A 101 10.66 11.41 -2.46
N ASN A 102 9.98 11.93 -3.48
CA ASN A 102 8.54 12.15 -3.49
C ASN A 102 7.75 10.90 -3.86
N LEU A 103 8.39 9.90 -4.49
CA LEU A 103 7.74 8.64 -4.83
C LEU A 103 7.78 7.66 -3.65
N ALA A 104 6.75 6.83 -3.55
CA ALA A 104 6.65 5.77 -2.55
C ALA A 104 5.94 4.55 -3.11
N ALA A 105 6.30 3.37 -2.61
CA ALA A 105 5.60 2.13 -2.91
C ALA A 105 4.47 1.86 -1.91
N TRP A 106 3.22 1.82 -2.37
CA TRP A 106 2.06 1.58 -1.53
C TRP A 106 1.25 0.36 -1.97
N CYS A 107 0.77 -0.43 -1.00
CA CYS A 107 -0.24 -1.45 -1.25
C CYS A 107 -1.60 -0.83 -1.54
N GLN A 108 -2.55 -1.62 -2.09
CA GLN A 108 -3.88 -1.11 -2.45
C GLN A 108 -4.56 -0.34 -1.30
N ARG A 109 -4.46 -0.86 -0.05
CA ARG A 109 -5.06 -0.23 1.13
C ARG A 109 -4.40 1.11 1.47
N CYS A 110 -3.08 1.13 1.64
CA CYS A 110 -2.36 2.36 2.02
C CYS A 110 -2.49 3.42 0.93
N HIS A 111 -2.46 3.02 -0.33
CA HIS A 111 -2.65 3.92 -1.46
C HIS A 111 -4.04 4.58 -1.46
N ILE A 112 -5.12 3.82 -1.21
CA ILE A 112 -6.47 4.37 -1.11
C ILE A 112 -6.59 5.30 0.11
N ARG A 113 -5.98 4.94 1.24
CA ARG A 113 -6.00 5.75 2.46
C ARG A 113 -5.28 7.08 2.26
N HIS A 114 -4.11 7.06 1.63
CA HIS A 114 -3.32 8.26 1.32
C HIS A 114 -4.10 9.19 0.40
N ASN A 115 -4.69 8.68 -0.68
CA ASN A 115 -5.38 9.53 -1.65
C ASN A 115 -6.77 10.01 -1.20
N ARG A 116 -7.35 9.44 -0.15
CA ARG A 116 -8.72 9.74 0.30
C ARG A 116 -8.95 11.23 0.64
N PRO A 117 -8.06 11.94 1.36
CA PRO A 117 -8.24 13.36 1.64
C PRO A 117 -8.22 14.20 0.36
N GLU A 118 -7.30 13.92 -0.57
CA GLU A 118 -7.20 14.65 -1.83
C GLU A 118 -8.41 14.41 -2.73
N HIS A 119 -8.90 13.17 -2.81
CA HIS A 119 -10.14 12.86 -3.53
C HIS A 119 -11.38 13.52 -2.92
N ARG A 120 -11.37 13.84 -1.62
CA ARG A 120 -12.43 14.62 -0.99
C ARG A 120 -12.31 16.11 -1.30
N ARG A 121 -11.09 16.65 -1.42
CA ARG A 121 -10.84 18.06 -1.76
C ARG A 121 -11.25 18.41 -3.19
N ARG A 122 -11.10 17.48 -4.13
CA ARG A 122 -11.41 17.69 -5.56
C ARG A 122 -12.89 17.39 -5.94
N ARG A 123 -13.76 17.16 -4.96
CA ARG A 123 -15.19 16.93 -5.14
C ARG A 123 -15.96 18.15 -4.68
#